data_AF-W8Z178-F1
#
_entry.id   AF-W8Z178-F1
#
_cell.length_a   1.000
_cell.length_b   1.000
_cell.length_c   1.000
_cell.angle_alpha   90.00
_cell.angle_beta   90.00
_cell.angle_gamma   90.00
#
_symmetry.space_group_name_H-M   'P 1'
#
loop_
_entity.id
_entity.type
_entity.pdbx_description
1 polymer ?
#
loop_
_entity_poly.entity_id
_entity_poly.type
_entity_poly.pdbx_seq_one_letter_code
_entity_poly.pdbx_strand_id
1 'polypeptide(L)' 'PGGAPVILGAGCGTTGGYPVILNVASADLPLLAQLRPGDSVSFSEIGLEEAQLLDLGQELDLAMLDHALRLKTLSP' A
#
# COMPACT_ATOMS: atom_id res chain seq x y z
N PRO A 1 -13.03 23.26 14.80
CA PRO A 1 -12.21 23.36 13.56
C PRO A 1 -11.86 21.94 13.07
N GLY A 2 -12.59 21.45 12.05
CA GLY A 2 -12.40 20.12 11.47
C GLY A 2 -11.28 20.15 10.43
N GLY A 3 -10.18 19.45 10.70
CA GLY A 3 -9.07 19.31 9.77
C GLY A 3 -9.43 18.35 8.63
N ALA A 4 -8.82 18.57 7.46
CA ALA A 4 -8.85 17.57 6.40
C ALA A 4 -8.10 16.31 6.88
N PRO A 5 -8.56 15.11 6.49
CA PRO A 5 -7.83 13.87 6.79
C PRO A 5 -6.43 13.92 6.18
N VAL A 6 -5.47 13.35 6.90
CA VAL A 6 -4.07 13.24 6.46
C VAL A 6 -3.69 11.76 6.46
N ILE A 7 -3.13 11.29 5.34
CA ILE A 7 -2.54 9.95 5.26
C ILE A 7 -1.13 10.03 5.84
N LEU A 8 -0.83 9.18 6.82
CA LEU A 8 0.51 9.06 7.39
C LEU A 8 1.32 8.05 6.58
N GLY A 9 2.40 8.50 5.96
CA GLY A 9 3.32 7.65 5.20
C GLY A 9 4.50 7.13 6.04
N ALA A 10 5.43 6.42 5.41
CA ALA A 10 6.57 5.74 6.08
C ALA A 10 7.49 6.65 6.91
N GLY A 11 7.46 7.97 6.68
CA GLY A 11 8.25 8.95 7.43
C GLY A 11 7.53 9.58 8.63
N CYS A 12 6.33 9.12 8.98
CA CYS A 12 5.59 9.69 10.12
C CYS A 12 6.21 9.27 11.47
N GLY A 13 6.05 10.12 12.48
CA GLY A 13 6.41 9.75 13.86
C GLY A 13 5.58 8.57 14.36
N THR A 14 6.13 7.81 15.31
CA THR A 14 5.47 6.63 15.91
C THR A 14 4.40 6.97 16.94
N THR A 15 4.34 8.23 17.36
CA THR A 15 3.35 8.75 18.31
C THR A 15 2.51 9.83 17.64
N GLY A 16 1.19 9.73 17.74
CA GLY A 16 0.24 10.71 17.25
C GLY A 16 -0.81 11.07 18.30
N GLY A 17 -1.16 12.35 18.39
CA GLY A 17 -2.24 12.85 19.26
C GLY A 17 -3.61 12.94 18.57
N TYR A 18 -3.70 12.50 17.32
CA TYR A 18 -4.92 12.59 16.50
C TYR A 18 -5.61 11.24 16.38
N PRO A 19 -6.95 11.20 16.36
CA PRO A 19 -7.69 9.98 16.13
C PRO A 19 -7.43 9.43 14.72
N VAL A 20 -7.17 8.13 14.63
CA VAL A 20 -7.06 7.40 13.36
C VAL A 20 -8.42 6.78 13.06
N ILE A 21 -9.03 7.17 11.94
CA ILE A 21 -10.38 6.71 11.55
C ILE A 21 -10.35 5.56 10.55
N LEU A 22 -9.23 5.38 9.83
CA LEU A 22 -9.02 4.36 8.81
C LEU A 22 -7.53 3.97 8.77
N ASN A 23 -7.25 2.75 8.32
CA ASN A 23 -5.92 2.29 7.98
C ASN A 23 -5.93 1.73 6.55
N VAL A 24 -4.93 2.06 5.76
CA VAL A 24 -4.82 1.59 4.38
C VAL A 24 -4.11 0.25 4.38
N ALA A 25 -4.61 -0.69 3.58
CA ALA A 25 -3.97 -2.00 3.44
C ALA A 25 -2.54 -1.87 2.90
N SER A 26 -1.63 -2.70 3.42
CA SER A 26 -0.22 -2.72 3.00
C SER A 26 -0.06 -2.85 1.49
N ALA A 27 -0.88 -3.71 0.87
CA ALA A 27 -0.91 -3.95 -0.56
C ALA A 27 -1.16 -2.68 -1.41
N ASP A 28 -1.83 -1.67 -0.86
CA ASP A 28 -2.18 -0.41 -1.54
C ASP A 28 -1.20 0.74 -1.26
N LEU A 29 -0.26 0.58 -0.33
CA LEU A 29 0.76 1.61 -0.03
C LEU A 29 1.58 2.03 -1.27
N PRO A 30 1.94 1.12 -2.22
CA PRO A 30 2.61 1.51 -3.46
C PRO A 30 1.79 2.44 -4.36
N LEU A 31 0.45 2.36 -4.31
CA LEU A 31 -0.44 3.24 -5.05
C LEU A 31 -0.42 4.65 -4.45
N LEU A 32 -0.52 4.75 -3.12
CA LEU A 32 -0.45 6.02 -2.41
C LEU A 32 0.91 6.72 -2.56
N ALA A 33 1.99 5.95 -2.58
CA ALA A 33 3.34 6.47 -2.78
C ALA A 33 3.56 7.13 -4.15
N GLN A 34 2.70 6.85 -5.13
CA GLN A 34 2.78 7.40 -6.49
C GLN A 34 1.89 8.63 -6.73
N LEU A 35 1.06 9.02 -5.75
CA LEU A 35 0.19 10.18 -5.86
C LEU A 35 0.97 11.50 -5.96
N ARG A 36 0.44 12.41 -6.77
CA ARG A 36 0.95 13.77 -6.98
C ARG A 36 0.02 14.81 -6.36
N PRO A 37 0.51 16.03 -6.07
CA PRO A 37 -0.36 17.12 -5.65
C PRO A 37 -1.47 17.38 -6.68
N GLY A 38 -2.72 17.37 -6.22
CA GLY A 38 -3.90 17.55 -7.06
C GLY A 38 -4.56 16.24 -7.53
N ASP A 39 -3.94 15.08 -7.28
CA ASP A 39 -4.60 13.80 -7.56
C ASP A 39 -5.82 13.60 -6.65
N SER A 40 -6.83 12.94 -7.19
CA SER A 40 -8.03 12.56 -6.45
C SER A 40 -7.91 11.11 -5.96
N VAL A 41 -8.35 10.86 -4.73
CA VAL A 41 -8.34 9.53 -4.12
C VAL A 41 -9.72 9.23 -3.51
N SER A 42 -10.14 7.98 -3.60
CA SER A 42 -11.33 7.44 -2.94
C SER A 42 -10.96 6.16 -2.22
N PHE A 43 -11.62 5.90 -1.09
CA PHE A 43 -11.39 4.70 -0.29
C PHE A 43 -12.59 3.77 -0.37
N SER A 44 -12.32 2.47 -0.40
CA SER A 44 -13.31 1.43 -0.16
C SER A 44 -12.97 0.77 1.17
N GLU A 45 -13.98 0.54 2.00
CA GLU A 45 -13.82 -0.26 3.22
C GLU A 45 -13.67 -1.73 2.83
N ILE A 46 -12.69 -2.40 3.44
CA ILE A 46 -12.44 -3.84 3.27
C ILE A 46 -12.25 -4.50 4.63
N GLY A 47 -12.47 -5.82 4.67
CA GLY A 47 -12.20 -6.61 5.87
C GLY A 47 -10.71 -6.90 6.07
N LEU A 48 -10.33 -7.27 7.29
CA LEU A 48 -8.96 -7.69 7.59
C LEU A 48 -8.52 -8.91 6.78
N GLU A 49 -9.41 -9.89 6.61
CA GLU A 49 -9.13 -11.10 5.82
C GLU A 49 -8.87 -10.76 4.35
N GLU A 50 -9.66 -9.87 3.77
CA GLU A 50 -9.45 -9.37 2.41
C GLU A 50 -8.11 -8.65 2.28
N ALA A 51 -7.78 -7.78 3.24
CA ALA A 51 -6.49 -7.10 3.26
C ALA A 51 -5.31 -8.08 3.31
N GLN A 52 -5.41 -9.16 4.09
CA GLN A 52 -4.38 -10.20 4.19
C GLN A 52 -4.26 -11.02 2.91
N LEU A 53 -5.37 -11.33 2.24
CA LEU A 53 -5.36 -12.05 0.96
C LEU A 53 -4.73 -11.20 -0.15
N LEU A 54 -5.00 -9.90 -0.18
CA LEU A 54 -4.36 -8.96 -1.10
C LEU A 54 -2.84 -8.89 -0.88
N ASP A 55 -2.42 -8.81 0.38
CA ASP A 55 -0.99 -8.79 0.76
C ASP A 55 -0.28 -10.07 0.33
N LEU A 56 -0.86 -11.24 0.62
CA LEU A 56 -0.32 -12.53 0.17
C LEU A 56 -0.26 -12.65 -1.35
N GLY A 57 -1.29 -12.18 -2.06
CA GLY A 57 -1.31 -12.17 -3.52
C GLY A 57 -0.15 -11.34 -4.10
N GLN A 58 0.09 -10.15 -3.54
CA GLN A 58 1.20 -9.29 -3.94
C GLN A 58 2.57 -9.94 -3.69
N GLU A 59 2.75 -10.60 -2.54
CA GLU A 59 4.00 -11.33 -2.24
C GLU A 59 4.28 -12.45 -3.26
N LEU A 60 3.24 -13.21 -3.63
CA LEU A 60 3.35 -14.28 -4.62
C LEU A 60 3.68 -13.73 -6.01
N ASP A 61 3.05 -12.64 -6.44
CA ASP A 61 3.32 -11.99 -7.71
C ASP A 61 4.77 -11.51 -7.81
N LEU A 62 5.28 -10.88 -6.73
CA LEU A 62 6.68 -10.44 -6.67
C LEU A 62 7.66 -11.62 -6.71
N ALA A 63 7.35 -12.71 -6.01
CA ALA A 63 8.16 -13.93 -6.07
C ALA A 63 8.17 -14.55 -7.47
N MET A 64 7.01 -14.57 -8.15
CA MET A 64 6.91 -15.04 -9.54
C MET A 64 7.70 -14.16 -10.50
N LEU A 65 7.64 -12.83 -10.33
CA LEU A 65 8.41 -11.90 -11.14
C LEU A 65 9.92 -12.09 -10.95
N ASP A 66 10.40 -12.24 -9.71
CA ASP A 66 11.81 -12.52 -9.42
C ASP A 66 12.26 -13.82 -10.11
N HIS A 67 11.45 -14.88 -10.03
CA HIS A 67 11.76 -16.14 -10.69
C HIS A 67 11.84 -15.99 -12.22
N ALA A 68 10.87 -15.29 -12.82
CA ALA A 68 10.84 -15.05 -14.26
C ALA A 68 12.07 -14.24 -14.74
N LEU A 69 12.48 -13.22 -13.97
CA LEU A 69 13.68 -12.43 -14.28
C LEU A 69 14.94 -13.29 -14.26
N ARG A 70 15.08 -14.21 -13.30
CA ARG A 70 16.23 -15.14 -13.22
C ARG A 70 16.30 -16.11 -14.40
N LEU A 71 15.16 -16.62 -14.85
CA LEU A 71 15.11 -17.49 -16.02
C LEU A 71 15.49 -16.74 -17.31
N LYS A 72 15.07 -15.47 -17.43
CA LYS A 72 15.41 -14.63 -18.59
C LYS A 72 16.89 -14.27 -18.64
N THR A 73 17.53 -13.99 -17.51
CA THR A 73 18.96 -13.67 -17.45
C THR A 73 19.88 -14.86 -17.68
N LEU A 74 19.37 -16.09 -17.58
CA LEU A 74 20.08 -17.33 -17.89
C LEU A 74 19.91 -17.80 -19.35
N SER A 75 19.15 -17.07 -20.18
CA SER A 75 19.12 -17.32 -21.62
C SER A 75 20.29 -16.62 -22.32
N PRO A 76 21.14 -17.33 -23.08
CA PRO A 76 22.28 -16.76 -23.81
C PRO A 76 21.88 -15.82 -24.95
#